data_AF-A0A2W4M3A3-F1
#
_entry.id   AF-A0A2W4M3A3-F1
#
_cell.length_a   1.000
_cell.length_b   1.000
_cell.length_c   1.000
_cell.angle_alpha   90.00
_cell.angle_beta   90.00
_cell.angle_gamma   90.00
#
_symmetry.space_group_name_H-M   'P 1'
#
loop_
_entity.id
_entity.type
_entity.pdbx_description
1 polymer ?
#
loop_
_entity_poly.entity_id
_entity_poly.type
_entity_poly.pdbx_seq_one_letter_code
_entity_poly.pdbx_strand_id
1 'polypeptide(L)'
;VYTERLNDNDRARVEEQEQRPSLFELVEKWLERTPFLDQGDFSFWKAYREAVLRHIELDRKLVATNPNLTEAERAAQDRDFEAILSQYEAVFDPEAHAREVAAGRLRLSHRALQAALFICLYRDEPALQLPFRMLELLMDIDEGFTMWRYRHAQMTLRMIGGRVGTGGSAGAKYLERSAERSRVYRDLFNLSTFLVPRADRPELPDEIRDAMRFRYQK
;
A
#
# COMPACT_ATOMS: atom_id res chain seq x y z
N VAL A 1 2.96 14.89 -25.61
CA VAL A 1 3.84 14.26 -24.59
C VAL A 1 4.50 15.35 -23.76
N TYR A 2 4.71 15.17 -22.44
CA TYR A 2 5.22 16.26 -21.59
C TYR A 2 6.65 16.71 -21.97
N THR A 3 7.43 15.84 -22.59
CA THR A 3 8.80 16.10 -23.08
C THR A 3 8.85 17.07 -24.27
N GLU A 4 7.72 17.35 -24.93
CA GLU A 4 7.65 18.29 -26.06
C GLU A 4 8.01 19.74 -25.69
N ARG A 5 7.96 20.08 -24.40
CA ARG A 5 8.30 21.40 -23.86
C ARG A 5 9.78 21.57 -23.56
N LEU A 6 10.58 20.52 -23.70
CA LEU A 6 12.01 20.51 -23.40
C LEU A 6 12.83 20.72 -24.68
N ASN A 7 14.02 21.32 -24.53
CA ASN A 7 15.02 21.31 -25.60
C ASN A 7 15.54 19.89 -25.83
N ASP A 8 16.21 19.65 -26.95
CA ASP A 8 16.60 18.31 -27.38
C ASP A 8 17.52 17.59 -26.37
N ASN A 9 18.42 18.33 -25.72
CA ASN A 9 19.33 17.76 -24.72
C ASN A 9 18.59 17.32 -23.45
N ASP A 10 17.71 18.19 -22.93
CA ASP A 10 16.92 17.87 -21.73
C ASP A 10 15.88 16.77 -22.02
N ARG A 11 15.29 16.76 -23.22
CA ARG A 11 14.40 15.69 -23.69
C ARG A 11 15.13 14.36 -23.69
N ALA A 12 16.28 14.28 -24.37
CA ALA A 12 17.07 13.06 -24.46
C ALA A 12 17.47 12.56 -23.06
N ARG A 13 17.87 13.48 -22.16
CA ARG A 13 18.20 13.13 -20.77
C ARG A 13 17.00 12.52 -20.04
N VAL A 14 15.81 13.11 -20.15
CA VAL A 14 14.60 12.61 -19.47
C VAL A 14 14.18 11.26 -20.04
N GLU A 15 14.14 11.12 -21.36
CA GLU A 15 13.76 9.87 -22.03
C GLU A 15 14.75 8.74 -21.71
N GLU A 16 16.05 9.04 -21.57
CA GLU A 16 17.04 8.07 -21.09
C GLU A 16 16.77 7.64 -19.64
N GLN A 17 16.43 8.58 -18.74
CA GLN A 17 16.11 8.23 -17.35
C GLN A 17 14.81 7.43 -17.23
N GLU A 18 13.80 7.68 -18.06
CA GLU A 18 12.54 6.91 -18.07
C GLU A 18 12.72 5.45 -18.51
N GLN A 19 13.80 5.13 -19.23
CA GLN A 19 14.13 3.75 -19.60
C GLN A 19 14.85 2.98 -18.48
N ARG A 20 15.35 3.67 -17.45
CA ARG A 20 16.05 3.05 -16.33
C ARG A 20 15.05 2.58 -15.28
N PRO A 21 15.38 1.52 -14.50
CA PRO A 21 14.54 1.08 -13.40
C PRO A 21 14.27 2.22 -12.42
N SER A 22 12.99 2.50 -12.21
CA SER A 22 12.52 3.43 -11.20
C SER A 22 12.80 2.89 -9.80
N LEU A 23 12.84 3.79 -8.81
CA LEU A 23 12.93 3.39 -7.41
C LEU A 23 11.78 2.44 -7.02
N PHE A 24 10.58 2.66 -7.58
CA PHE A 24 9.43 1.80 -7.35
C PHE A 24 9.71 0.35 -7.79
N GLU A 25 10.17 0.14 -9.01
CA GLU A 25 10.48 -1.20 -9.54
C GLU A 25 11.61 -1.89 -8.75
N LEU A 26 12.59 -1.11 -8.27
CA LEU A 26 13.67 -1.65 -7.44
C LEU A 26 13.17 -2.05 -6.05
N VAL A 27 12.29 -1.26 -5.44
CA VAL A 27 11.65 -1.56 -4.15
C VAL A 27 10.72 -2.76 -4.28
N GLU A 28 9.93 -2.85 -5.34
CA GLU A 28 9.06 -3.99 -5.63
C GLU A 28 9.89 -5.28 -5.72
N LYS A 29 10.94 -5.30 -6.55
CA LYS A 29 11.85 -6.46 -6.65
C LYS A 29 12.55 -6.80 -5.35
N TRP A 30 12.83 -5.81 -4.50
CA TRP A 30 13.38 -6.05 -3.17
C TRP A 30 12.34 -6.67 -2.23
N LEU A 31 11.10 -6.18 -2.24
CA LEU A 31 9.99 -6.72 -1.48
C LEU A 31 9.69 -8.17 -1.87
N GLU A 32 9.69 -8.51 -3.15
CA GLU A 32 9.48 -9.89 -3.64
C GLU A 32 10.50 -10.89 -3.10
N ARG A 33 11.69 -10.42 -2.73
CA ARG A 33 12.77 -11.23 -2.14
C ARG A 33 12.74 -11.25 -0.61
N THR A 34 11.74 -10.65 0.02
CA THR A 34 11.61 -10.65 1.49
C THR A 34 11.64 -12.10 1.98
N PRO A 35 12.61 -12.46 2.84
CA PRO A 35 12.65 -13.79 3.45
C PRO A 35 11.46 -13.97 4.40
N PHE A 36 11.29 -15.16 4.98
CA PHE A 36 10.31 -15.46 6.04
C PHE A 36 8.85 -15.63 5.60
N LEU A 37 8.47 -15.18 4.39
CA LEU A 37 7.11 -15.36 3.88
C LEU A 37 6.71 -16.83 3.75
N ASP A 38 7.63 -17.65 3.23
CA ASP A 38 7.45 -19.08 3.03
C ASP A 38 8.71 -19.80 3.53
N GLN A 39 8.58 -20.66 4.54
CA GLN A 39 9.69 -21.45 5.09
C GLN A 39 9.20 -22.83 5.54
N GLY A 40 9.75 -23.89 4.94
CA GLY A 40 9.27 -25.26 5.16
C GLY A 40 7.79 -25.38 4.78
N ASP A 41 6.97 -25.87 5.70
CA ASP A 41 5.51 -25.98 5.53
C ASP A 41 4.75 -24.70 5.91
N PHE A 42 5.43 -23.70 6.50
CA PHE A 42 4.81 -22.44 6.86
C PHE A 42 4.69 -21.53 5.64
N SER A 43 3.48 -21.01 5.43
CA SER A 43 3.22 -19.90 4.52
C SER A 43 2.50 -18.82 5.31
N PHE A 44 3.17 -17.67 5.47
CA PHE A 44 2.61 -16.48 6.11
C PHE A 44 1.24 -16.16 5.51
N TRP A 45 1.12 -16.32 4.20
CA TRP A 45 -0.07 -15.96 3.49
C TRP A 45 -1.29 -16.78 3.87
N LYS A 46 -1.14 -18.11 3.95
CA LYS A 46 -2.20 -19.01 4.42
C LYS A 46 -2.59 -18.68 5.86
N ALA A 47 -1.59 -18.51 6.72
CA ALA A 47 -1.80 -18.21 8.13
C ALA A 47 -2.51 -16.86 8.33
N TYR A 48 -2.15 -15.83 7.55
CA TYR A 48 -2.78 -14.51 7.57
C TYR A 48 -4.23 -14.57 7.08
N ARG A 49 -4.51 -15.29 5.98
CA ARG A 49 -5.88 -15.49 5.49
C ARG A 49 -6.74 -16.18 6.56
N GLU A 50 -6.22 -17.22 7.21
CA GLU A 50 -6.91 -17.90 8.31
C GLU A 50 -7.15 -16.96 9.50
N ALA A 51 -6.17 -16.14 9.88
CA ALA A 51 -6.34 -15.13 10.92
C ALA A 51 -7.47 -14.15 10.63
N VAL A 52 -7.50 -13.56 9.43
CA VAL A 52 -8.56 -12.61 9.03
C VAL A 52 -9.93 -13.29 9.02
N LEU A 53 -10.04 -14.48 8.42
CA LEU A 53 -11.31 -15.21 8.37
C LEU A 53 -11.81 -15.60 9.77
N ARG A 54 -10.90 -16.03 10.67
CA ARG A 54 -11.27 -16.33 12.06
C ARG A 54 -11.75 -15.09 12.80
N HIS A 55 -11.09 -13.95 12.64
CA HIS A 55 -11.49 -12.69 13.27
C HIS A 55 -12.90 -12.27 12.83
N ILE A 56 -13.14 -12.26 11.51
CA ILE A 56 -14.46 -11.91 10.95
C ILE A 56 -15.55 -12.89 11.42
N GLU A 57 -15.23 -14.19 11.51
CA GLU A 57 -16.18 -15.19 12.03
C GLU A 57 -16.49 -15.00 13.52
N LEU A 58 -15.51 -14.57 14.33
CA LEU A 58 -15.73 -14.24 15.74
C LEU A 58 -16.62 -13.00 15.86
N ASP A 59 -16.36 -11.95 15.07
CA ASP A 59 -17.17 -10.74 15.05
C ASP A 59 -18.62 -11.02 14.62
N ARG A 60 -18.80 -11.87 13.59
CA ARG A 60 -20.13 -12.34 13.17
C ARG A 60 -20.87 -13.05 14.30
N LYS A 61 -20.20 -13.92 15.06
CA LYS A 61 -20.79 -14.59 16.23
C LYS A 61 -21.17 -13.62 17.34
N LEU A 62 -20.33 -12.61 17.61
CA LEU A 62 -20.61 -11.56 18.59
C LEU A 62 -21.84 -10.75 18.18
N VAL A 63 -21.92 -10.33 16.91
CA VAL A 63 -23.08 -9.60 16.37
C VAL A 63 -24.34 -10.46 16.37
N ALA A 64 -24.23 -11.74 16.02
CA ALA A 64 -25.36 -12.69 16.01
C ALA A 64 -25.89 -13.03 17.41
N THR A 65 -25.07 -12.92 18.45
CA THR A 65 -25.46 -13.23 19.84
C THR A 65 -25.77 -11.98 20.70
N ASN A 66 -25.45 -10.78 20.21
CA ASN A 66 -25.60 -9.54 20.98
C ASN A 66 -27.09 -9.17 21.22
N PRO A 67 -27.60 -9.21 22.46
CA PRO A 67 -29.02 -8.95 22.74
C PRO A 67 -29.46 -7.50 22.50
N ASN A 68 -28.50 -6.56 22.37
CA ASN A 68 -28.78 -5.14 22.19
C ASN A 68 -28.99 -4.74 20.72
N LEU A 69 -28.86 -5.66 19.77
CA LEU A 69 -29.04 -5.39 18.34
C LEU A 69 -30.38 -5.89 17.83
N THR A 70 -31.08 -5.02 17.11
CA THR A 70 -32.26 -5.37 16.32
C THR A 70 -31.87 -6.24 15.13
N GLU A 71 -32.85 -6.94 14.54
CA GLU A 71 -32.62 -7.78 13.35
C GLU A 71 -32.13 -6.96 12.16
N ALA A 72 -32.65 -5.73 11.99
CA ALA A 72 -32.20 -4.82 10.93
C ALA A 72 -30.74 -4.37 11.10
N GLU A 73 -30.32 -4.10 12.34
CA GLU A 73 -28.93 -3.74 12.64
C GLU A 73 -27.97 -4.92 12.42
N ARG A 74 -28.37 -6.14 12.78
CA ARG A 74 -27.57 -7.35 12.48
C ARG A 74 -27.40 -7.55 10.98
N ALA A 75 -28.48 -7.44 10.20
CA ALA A 75 -28.42 -7.56 8.75
C ALA A 75 -27.60 -6.42 8.09
N ALA A 76 -27.50 -5.25 8.71
CA ALA A 76 -26.58 -4.20 8.27
C ALA A 76 -25.12 -4.58 8.55
N GLN A 77 -24.80 -5.02 9.76
CA GLN A 77 -23.46 -5.47 10.15
C GLN A 77 -22.97 -6.65 9.30
N ASP A 78 -23.85 -7.60 8.98
CA ASP A 78 -23.51 -8.73 8.09
C ASP A 78 -23.10 -8.25 6.69
N ARG A 79 -23.80 -7.24 6.15
CA ARG A 79 -23.42 -6.62 4.87
C ARG A 79 -22.08 -5.88 4.98
N ASP A 80 -21.81 -5.24 6.11
CA ASP A 80 -20.53 -4.58 6.35
C ASP A 80 -19.38 -5.61 6.39
N PHE A 81 -19.58 -6.77 7.01
CA PHE A 81 -18.58 -7.86 6.98
C PHE A 81 -18.32 -8.38 5.55
N GLU A 82 -19.36 -8.54 4.72
CA GLU A 82 -19.19 -8.91 3.31
C GLU A 82 -18.43 -7.83 2.52
N ALA A 83 -18.75 -6.56 2.77
CA ALA A 83 -18.04 -5.44 2.16
C ALA A 83 -16.56 -5.42 2.57
N ILE A 84 -16.25 -5.68 3.85
CA ILE A 84 -14.87 -5.82 4.34
C ILE A 84 -14.18 -6.97 3.62
N LEU A 85 -14.76 -8.18 3.61
CA LEU A 85 -14.18 -9.34 2.92
C LEU A 85 -13.89 -9.09 1.44
N SER A 86 -14.77 -8.35 0.75
CA SER A 86 -14.56 -7.99 -0.66
C SER A 86 -13.31 -7.13 -0.86
N GLN A 87 -12.95 -6.26 0.10
CA GLN A 87 -11.73 -5.46 0.03
C GLN A 87 -10.47 -6.33 0.16
N TYR A 88 -10.57 -7.43 0.91
CA TYR A 88 -9.48 -8.40 1.04
C TYR A 88 -9.35 -9.34 -0.16
N GLU A 89 -10.33 -9.41 -1.06
CA GLU A 89 -10.31 -10.36 -2.19
C GLU A 89 -9.07 -10.16 -3.06
N ALA A 90 -8.75 -8.91 -3.42
CA ALA A 90 -7.55 -8.57 -4.19
C ALA A 90 -6.24 -8.76 -3.41
N VAL A 91 -6.33 -8.88 -2.08
CA VAL A 91 -5.21 -9.32 -1.28
C VAL A 91 -5.14 -10.84 -1.40
N PHE A 92 -6.22 -11.59 -1.14
CA PHE A 92 -6.33 -13.07 -1.04
C PHE A 92 -6.12 -13.86 -2.33
N ASP A 93 -6.66 -13.38 -3.44
CA ASP A 93 -6.69 -14.08 -4.72
C ASP A 93 -5.72 -13.42 -5.73
N PRO A 94 -4.72 -14.16 -6.26
CA PRO A 94 -3.82 -13.66 -7.30
C PRO A 94 -4.55 -13.17 -8.56
N GLU A 95 -5.67 -13.79 -8.94
CA GLU A 95 -6.42 -13.36 -10.13
C GLU A 95 -7.16 -12.05 -9.88
N ALA A 96 -7.83 -11.91 -8.73
CA ALA A 96 -8.41 -10.65 -8.28
C ALA A 96 -7.34 -9.55 -8.20
N HIS A 97 -6.17 -9.86 -7.64
CA HIS A 97 -5.06 -8.93 -7.58
C HIS A 97 -4.62 -8.46 -8.98
N ALA A 98 -4.46 -9.39 -9.93
CA ALA A 98 -4.09 -9.07 -11.30
C ALA A 98 -5.14 -8.17 -11.99
N ARG A 99 -6.43 -8.36 -11.71
CA ARG A 99 -7.50 -7.47 -12.20
C ARG A 99 -7.35 -6.04 -11.65
N GLU A 100 -7.02 -5.90 -10.37
CA GLU A 100 -6.80 -4.59 -9.74
C GLU A 100 -5.56 -3.87 -10.27
N VAL A 101 -4.48 -4.62 -10.55
CA VAL A 101 -3.26 -4.09 -11.19
C VAL A 101 -3.56 -3.65 -12.63
N ALA A 102 -4.26 -4.47 -13.41
CA ALA A 102 -4.67 -4.12 -14.78
C ALA A 102 -5.60 -2.90 -14.83
N ALA A 103 -6.43 -2.71 -13.80
CA ALA A 103 -7.28 -1.53 -13.65
C ALA A 103 -6.52 -0.29 -13.12
N GLY A 104 -5.23 -0.40 -12.78
CA GLY A 104 -4.41 0.67 -12.23
C GLY A 104 -4.81 1.08 -10.81
N ARG A 105 -5.55 0.24 -10.08
CA ARG A 105 -5.93 0.46 -8.67
C ARG A 105 -4.86 -0.02 -7.71
N LEU A 106 -4.15 -1.10 -8.05
CA LEU A 106 -2.91 -1.52 -7.41
C LEU A 106 -1.74 -1.36 -8.38
N ARG A 107 -0.51 -1.25 -7.86
CA ARG A 107 0.72 -1.19 -8.64
C ARG A 107 1.72 -2.27 -8.22
N LEU A 108 1.88 -2.52 -6.93
CA LEU A 108 2.76 -3.57 -6.40
C LEU A 108 2.28 -4.93 -6.88
N SER A 109 3.22 -5.80 -7.23
CA SER A 109 2.97 -7.22 -7.45
C SER A 109 2.36 -7.88 -6.22
N HIS A 110 1.65 -8.99 -6.44
CA HIS A 110 0.97 -9.71 -5.35
C HIS A 110 1.93 -10.13 -4.25
N ARG A 111 3.11 -10.63 -4.63
CA ARG A 111 4.16 -11.03 -3.69
C ARG A 111 4.77 -9.83 -2.97
N ALA A 112 5.00 -8.72 -3.66
CA ALA A 112 5.50 -7.49 -3.03
C ALA A 112 4.51 -6.91 -2.01
N LEU A 113 3.20 -6.97 -2.32
CA LEU A 113 2.14 -6.55 -1.40
C LEU A 113 2.12 -7.41 -0.14
N GLN A 114 2.19 -8.74 -0.28
CA GLN A 114 2.28 -9.68 0.85
C GLN A 114 3.51 -9.41 1.73
N ALA A 115 4.66 -9.17 1.11
CA ALA A 115 5.90 -8.83 1.79
C ALA A 115 5.78 -7.52 2.58
N ALA A 116 5.23 -6.47 1.96
CA ALA A 116 5.05 -5.18 2.62
C ALA A 116 4.07 -5.29 3.79
N LEU A 117 2.99 -6.05 3.65
CA LEU A 117 2.05 -6.34 4.73
C LEU A 117 2.72 -7.11 5.88
N PHE A 118 3.53 -8.12 5.56
CA PHE A 118 4.32 -8.87 6.55
C PHE A 118 5.26 -7.93 7.34
N ILE A 119 6.02 -7.08 6.65
CA ILE A 119 6.90 -6.09 7.28
C ILE A 119 6.11 -5.17 8.22
N CYS A 120 4.95 -4.68 7.81
CA CYS A 120 4.10 -3.82 8.65
C CYS A 120 3.57 -4.57 9.89
N LEU A 121 3.12 -5.81 9.73
CA LEU A 121 2.54 -6.60 10.83
C LEU A 121 3.60 -7.01 11.86
N TYR A 122 4.82 -7.32 11.43
CA TYR A 122 5.90 -7.80 12.29
C TYR A 122 7.04 -6.79 12.44
N ARG A 123 6.75 -5.48 12.29
CA ARG A 123 7.72 -4.38 12.39
C ARG A 123 8.57 -4.34 13.68
N ASP A 124 8.10 -5.00 14.74
CA ASP A 124 8.80 -5.08 16.02
C ASP A 124 9.95 -6.11 15.99
N GLU A 125 9.96 -7.03 15.01
CA GLU A 125 11.00 -8.04 14.84
C GLU A 125 12.32 -7.41 14.37
N PRO A 126 13.48 -7.80 14.93
CA PRO A 126 14.72 -7.05 14.73
C PRO A 126 15.15 -6.89 13.27
N ALA A 127 14.99 -7.95 12.46
CA ALA A 127 15.28 -7.90 11.03
C ALA A 127 14.35 -7.00 10.21
N LEU A 128 13.16 -6.67 10.72
CA LEU A 128 12.11 -5.94 10.00
C LEU A 128 12.01 -4.46 10.38
N GLN A 129 12.72 -4.02 11.42
CA GLN A 129 12.71 -2.62 11.87
C GLN A 129 13.20 -1.64 10.78
N LEU A 130 14.33 -1.94 10.13
CA LEU A 130 14.85 -1.11 9.04
C LEU A 130 14.01 -1.20 7.75
N PRO A 131 13.59 -2.41 7.30
CA PRO A 131 12.59 -2.56 6.25
C PRO A 131 11.34 -1.69 6.47
N PHE A 132 10.75 -1.74 7.67
CA PHE A 132 9.57 -0.97 8.03
C PHE A 132 9.83 0.54 7.93
N ARG A 133 10.94 1.02 8.53
CA ARG A 133 11.35 2.43 8.43
C ARG A 133 11.52 2.87 6.97
N MET A 134 12.06 2.01 6.11
CA MET A 134 12.20 2.34 4.69
C MET A 134 10.84 2.54 4.03
N LEU A 135 9.86 1.66 4.29
CA LEU A 135 8.50 1.80 3.77
C LEU A 135 7.82 3.08 4.27
N GLU A 136 8.00 3.45 5.54
CA GLU A 136 7.52 4.73 6.09
C GLU A 136 8.14 5.92 5.35
N LEU A 137 9.47 5.94 5.17
CA LEU A 137 10.14 7.03 4.46
C LEU A 137 9.70 7.16 3.00
N LEU A 138 9.36 6.06 2.33
CA LEU A 138 8.80 6.11 0.96
C LEU A 138 7.42 6.76 0.93
N MET A 139 6.58 6.48 1.93
CA MET A 139 5.29 7.16 2.09
C MET A 139 5.49 8.66 2.42
N ASP A 140 6.44 8.99 3.29
CA ASP A 140 6.77 10.38 3.64
C ASP A 140 7.22 11.20 2.42
N ILE A 141 8.02 10.60 1.54
CA ILE A 141 8.44 11.23 0.27
C ILE A 141 7.22 11.54 -0.59
N ASP A 142 6.31 10.58 -0.76
CA ASP A 142 5.08 10.75 -1.55
C ASP A 142 4.18 11.85 -0.97
N GLU A 143 3.99 11.85 0.35
CA GLU A 143 3.23 12.89 1.06
C GLU A 143 3.87 14.27 0.88
N GLY A 144 5.20 14.35 1.03
CA GLY A 144 5.96 15.58 0.83
C GLY A 144 5.77 16.16 -0.58
N PHE A 145 5.84 15.31 -1.61
CA PHE A 145 5.59 15.72 -2.99
C PHE A 145 4.14 16.15 -3.23
N THR A 146 3.15 15.41 -2.72
CA THR A 146 1.73 15.80 -2.82
C THR A 146 1.49 17.14 -2.12
N MET A 147 2.06 17.34 -0.93
CA MET A 147 1.90 18.59 -0.19
C MET A 147 2.55 19.77 -0.91
N TRP A 148 3.75 19.57 -1.47
CA TRP A 148 4.38 20.59 -2.31
C TRP A 148 3.51 20.95 -3.51
N ARG A 149 2.97 19.97 -4.25
CA ARG A 149 2.09 20.20 -5.41
C ARG A 149 0.83 20.97 -5.03
N TYR A 150 0.22 20.61 -3.90
CA TYR A 150 -0.98 21.28 -3.42
C TYR A 150 -0.70 22.73 -2.99
N ARG A 151 0.36 22.98 -2.23
CA ARG A 151 0.79 24.35 -1.87
C ARG A 151 1.08 25.20 -3.11
N HIS A 152 1.71 24.61 -4.13
CA HIS A 152 1.95 25.27 -5.41
C HIS A 152 0.64 25.61 -6.14
N ALA A 153 -0.36 24.72 -6.14
CA ALA A 153 -1.69 24.99 -6.69
C ALA A 153 -2.40 26.15 -5.97
N GLN A 154 -2.34 26.17 -4.63
CA GLN A 154 -2.93 27.23 -3.81
C GLN A 154 -2.27 28.59 -4.06
N MET A 155 -0.94 28.63 -4.12
CA MET A 155 -0.21 29.83 -4.50
C MET A 155 -0.62 30.32 -5.89
N THR A 156 -0.72 29.42 -6.87
CA THR A 156 -1.14 29.74 -8.24
C THR A 156 -2.54 30.33 -8.26
N LEU A 157 -3.49 29.75 -7.50
CA LEU A 157 -4.84 30.28 -7.38
C LEU A 157 -4.84 31.72 -6.83
N ARG A 158 -3.98 32.03 -5.85
CA ARG A 158 -3.84 33.40 -5.32
C ARG A 158 -3.26 34.36 -6.37
N MET A 159 -2.31 33.93 -7.18
CA MET A 159 -1.60 34.79 -8.13
C MET A 159 -2.39 35.07 -9.40
N ILE A 160 -3.05 34.05 -9.97
CA ILE A 160 -3.74 34.17 -11.26
C ILE A 160 -5.23 33.84 -11.20
N GLY A 161 -5.77 33.52 -10.02
CA GLY A 161 -7.17 33.14 -9.87
C GLY A 161 -7.50 31.87 -10.67
N GLY A 162 -8.72 31.82 -11.20
CA GLY A 162 -9.17 30.75 -12.11
C GLY A 162 -8.72 30.91 -13.56
N ARG A 163 -7.76 31.79 -13.86
CA ARG A 163 -7.30 32.02 -15.23
C ARG A 163 -6.48 30.83 -15.75
N VAL A 164 -6.47 30.69 -17.07
CA VAL A 164 -5.60 29.74 -17.78
C VAL A 164 -4.14 30.12 -17.53
N GLY A 165 -3.31 29.12 -17.22
CA GLY A 165 -1.88 29.34 -17.02
C GLY A 165 -1.17 29.66 -18.33
N THR A 166 -0.03 30.36 -18.26
CA THR A 166 0.78 30.69 -19.45
C THR A 166 1.29 29.45 -20.20
N GLY A 167 1.37 28.30 -19.53
CA GLY A 167 1.65 27.00 -20.15
C GLY A 167 0.47 26.36 -20.90
N GLY A 168 -0.69 27.03 -20.98
CA GLY A 168 -1.90 26.55 -21.67
C GLY A 168 -2.78 25.59 -20.87
N SER A 169 -2.46 25.34 -19.59
CA SER A 169 -3.26 24.48 -18.71
C SER A 169 -4.38 25.26 -18.03
N ALA A 170 -5.33 24.54 -17.40
CA ALA A 170 -6.39 25.13 -16.58
C ALA A 170 -5.91 25.80 -15.26
N GLY A 171 -4.62 26.16 -15.18
CA GLY A 171 -4.03 26.87 -14.04
C GLY A 171 -4.09 26.05 -12.76
N ALA A 172 -4.58 26.66 -11.68
CA ALA A 172 -4.66 26.03 -10.36
C ALA A 172 -5.40 24.69 -10.36
N LYS A 173 -6.51 24.55 -11.11
CA LYS A 173 -7.30 23.29 -11.18
C LYS A 173 -6.54 22.13 -11.82
N TYR A 174 -5.62 22.42 -12.74
CA TYR A 174 -4.75 21.38 -13.31
C TYR A 174 -3.73 20.92 -12.26
N LEU A 175 -3.12 21.86 -11.53
CA LEU A 175 -2.12 21.57 -10.50
C LEU A 175 -2.71 20.78 -9.33
N GLU A 176 -3.93 21.11 -8.90
CA GLU A 176 -4.64 20.39 -7.85
C GLU A 176 -4.88 18.92 -8.23
N ARG A 177 -5.41 18.65 -9.44
CA ARG A 177 -5.56 17.28 -9.97
C ARG A 177 -4.23 16.53 -10.09
N SER A 178 -3.14 17.24 -10.37
CA SER A 178 -1.81 16.62 -10.40
C SER A 178 -1.35 16.20 -9.01
N ALA A 179 -1.71 16.92 -7.94
CA ALA A 179 -1.35 16.54 -6.58
C ALA A 179 -1.99 15.20 -6.17
N GLU A 180 -3.22 14.94 -6.62
CA GLU A 180 -3.97 13.70 -6.35
C GLU A 180 -3.42 12.49 -7.13
N ARG A 181 -3.04 12.70 -8.40
CA ARG A 181 -2.67 11.61 -9.31
C ARG A 181 -1.23 11.11 -9.16
N SER A 182 -0.35 11.88 -8.52
CA SER A 182 1.10 11.64 -8.57
C SER A 182 1.66 10.84 -7.38
N ARG A 183 0.84 10.08 -6.65
CA ARG A 183 1.31 9.17 -5.59
C ARG A 183 1.87 7.89 -6.20
N VAL A 184 3.13 7.59 -5.91
CA VAL A 184 3.82 6.43 -6.46
C VAL A 184 3.54 5.17 -5.65
N TYR A 185 3.56 5.28 -4.32
CA TYR A 185 3.46 4.21 -3.32
C TYR A 185 2.07 4.15 -2.66
N ARG A 186 1.00 4.46 -3.40
CA ARG A 186 -0.40 4.43 -2.91
C ARG A 186 -0.74 3.11 -2.19
N ASP A 187 -0.20 2.00 -2.69
CA ASP A 187 -0.48 0.68 -2.13
C ASP A 187 0.03 0.55 -0.69
N LEU A 188 1.16 1.19 -0.34
CA LEU A 188 1.68 1.21 1.04
C LEU A 188 0.73 1.93 2.01
N PHE A 189 0.12 3.04 1.59
CA PHE A 189 -0.90 3.72 2.39
C PHE A 189 -2.13 2.83 2.61
N ASN A 190 -2.54 2.11 1.57
CA ASN A 190 -3.69 1.21 1.61
C ASN A 190 -3.43 -0.05 2.44
N LEU A 191 -2.18 -0.40 2.77
CA LEU A 191 -1.89 -1.53 3.68
C LEU A 191 -2.52 -1.37 5.05
N SER A 192 -2.72 -0.13 5.50
CA SER A 192 -3.39 0.17 6.77
C SER A 192 -4.79 -0.44 6.87
N THR A 193 -5.49 -0.58 5.73
CA THR A 193 -6.80 -1.26 5.63
C THR A 193 -6.72 -2.75 5.99
N PHE A 194 -5.56 -3.37 5.81
CA PHE A 194 -5.35 -4.82 5.98
C PHE A 194 -4.60 -5.17 7.27
N LEU A 195 -4.36 -4.21 8.16
CA LEU A 195 -3.72 -4.50 9.45
C LEU A 195 -4.74 -5.17 10.39
N VAL A 196 -4.34 -6.30 10.97
CA VAL A 196 -5.12 -6.98 12.01
C VAL A 196 -4.62 -6.62 13.41
N PRO A 197 -5.47 -6.69 14.44
CA PRO A 197 -5.03 -6.52 15.82
C PRO A 197 -3.86 -7.43 16.18
N ARG A 198 -3.00 -6.98 17.11
CA ARG A 198 -1.81 -7.75 17.51
C ARG A 198 -2.12 -9.16 18.00
N ALA A 199 -3.29 -9.34 18.64
CA ALA A 199 -3.77 -10.62 19.16
C ALA A 199 -4.18 -11.60 18.06
N ASP A 200 -4.58 -11.09 16.89
CA ASP A 200 -5.04 -11.90 15.76
C ASP A 200 -3.94 -12.14 14.72
N ARG A 201 -2.76 -11.50 14.88
CA ARG A 201 -1.63 -11.76 14.00
C ARG A 201 -1.26 -13.25 14.05
N PRO A 202 -0.99 -13.89 12.91
CA PRO A 202 -0.50 -15.26 12.90
C PRO A 202 0.77 -15.38 13.75
N GLU A 203 0.85 -16.44 14.57
CA GLU A 203 2.10 -16.72 15.27
C GLU A 203 3.14 -17.22 14.27
N LEU A 204 4.33 -16.62 14.32
CA LEU A 204 5.46 -17.06 13.51
C LEU A 204 6.12 -18.27 14.17
N PRO A 205 6.47 -19.33 13.40
CA PRO A 205 7.28 -20.43 13.87
C PRO A 205 8.58 -19.94 14.51
N ASP A 206 9.06 -20.67 15.52
CA ASP A 206 10.28 -20.30 16.25
C ASP A 206 11.50 -20.21 15.33
N GLU A 207 11.59 -21.07 14.30
CA GLU A 207 12.67 -21.01 13.31
C GLU A 207 12.72 -19.67 12.56
N ILE A 208 11.56 -19.13 12.18
CA ILE A 208 11.45 -17.85 11.48
C ILE A 208 11.80 -16.70 12.44
N ARG A 209 11.27 -16.75 13.66
CA ARG A 209 11.56 -15.76 14.69
C ARG A 209 13.06 -15.73 15.04
N ASP A 210 13.68 -16.90 15.16
CA ASP A 210 15.11 -17.04 15.45
C ASP A 210 16.00 -16.64 14.27
N ALA A 211 15.50 -16.72 13.03
CA ALA A 211 16.19 -16.21 11.85
C ALA A 211 16.17 -14.67 11.79
N MET A 212 15.18 -14.02 12.40
CA MET A 212 15.08 -12.55 12.48
C MET A 212 15.86 -11.93 13.64
N ARG A 213 16.34 -12.73 14.60
CA ARG A 213 17.12 -12.26 15.76
C ARG A 213 18.56 -11.92 15.36
N PHE A 214 19.12 -10.90 15.99
CA PHE A 214 20.55 -10.61 15.89
C PHE A 214 21.36 -11.74 16.54
N ARG A 215 22.23 -12.38 15.78
CA ARG A 215 23.20 -13.36 16.29
C ARG A 215 24.55 -12.68 16.42
N TYR A 216 25.09 -12.65 17.64
CA TYR A 216 26.47 -12.23 17.85
C TYR A 216 27.40 -13.39 17.46
N GLN A 217 28.15 -13.22 16.38
CA GLN A 217 29.19 -14.16 15.99
C GLN A 217 30.51 -13.66 16.62
N LYS A 218 31.09 -14.46 17.51
CA LYS A 218 32.41 -14.21 18.10
C LYS A 218 33.52 -14.46 17.09
#